data_AF-A0A351TQW1-F1
#
_entry.id   AF-A0A351TQW1-F1
#
_cell.length_a   1.000
_cell.length_b   1.000
_cell.length_c   1.000
_cell.angle_alpha   90.00
_cell.angle_beta   90.00
_cell.angle_gamma   90.00
#
_symmetry.space_group_name_H-M   'P 1'
#
loop_
_entity.id
_entity.type
_entity.pdbx_description
1 polymer ?
#
loop_
_entity_poly.entity_id
_entity_poly.type
_entity_poly.pdbx_seq_one_letter_code
_entity_poly.pdbx_strand_id
1 'polypeptide(L)'
;MYTIYADGQLVYAPTLASEGYAAVDPQVVVELNRAGSAQFTLPPDNVMYDRIRKLKSVVTVYDGEEEIFRGRVLHDEKDFYNRKDIYCEGELSFLLDSVVRPYSYKGGVAALFKQYVDGHNSQVD
;
A
#
# COMPACT_ATOMS: atom_id res chain seq x y z
N MET A 1 -1.19 -18.89 -1.96
CA MET A 1 -2.51 -18.38 -2.40
C MET A 1 -2.62 -16.95 -1.91
N TYR A 2 -2.97 -16.01 -2.78
CA TYR A 2 -2.91 -14.59 -2.44
C TYR A 2 -4.06 -14.14 -1.53
N THR A 3 -3.75 -13.30 -0.55
CA THR A 3 -4.75 -12.60 0.28
C THR A 3 -4.39 -11.12 0.38
N ILE A 4 -5.41 -10.27 0.49
CA ILE A 4 -5.25 -8.81 0.61
C ILE A 4 -5.89 -8.35 1.91
N TYR A 5 -5.17 -7.52 2.65
CA TYR A 5 -5.67 -6.86 3.84
C TYR A 5 -5.55 -5.34 3.69
N ALA A 6 -6.46 -4.61 4.32
CA ALA A 6 -6.38 -3.17 4.53
C ALA A 6 -6.49 -2.88 6.03
N ASP A 7 -5.54 -2.14 6.58
CA ASP A 7 -5.50 -1.79 8.02
C ASP A 7 -5.62 -3.02 8.94
N GLY A 8 -5.01 -4.14 8.54
CA GLY A 8 -5.04 -5.42 9.25
C GLY A 8 -6.35 -6.21 9.11
N GLN A 9 -7.28 -5.78 8.27
CA GLN A 9 -8.57 -6.44 8.06
C GLN A 9 -8.66 -7.03 6.66
N LEU A 10 -9.24 -8.23 6.57
CA LEU A 10 -9.32 -8.97 5.32
C LEU A 10 -10.17 -8.21 4.29
N VAL A 11 -9.60 -7.99 3.11
CA VAL A 11 -10.27 -7.43 1.92
C VAL A 11 -10.58 -8.54 0.93
N TYR A 12 -9.62 -9.45 0.72
CA TYR A 12 -9.74 -10.52 -0.26
C TYR A 12 -9.10 -11.82 0.22
N ALA A 13 -9.83 -12.91 0.07
CA ALA A 13 -9.29 -14.27 0.07
C ALA A 13 -10.08 -15.12 -0.94
N PRO A 14 -9.42 -15.96 -1.78
CA PRO A 14 -10.10 -16.77 -2.80
C PRO A 14 -11.21 -17.66 -2.25
N THR A 15 -11.04 -18.20 -1.05
CA THR A 15 -12.00 -19.10 -0.40
C THR A 15 -13.19 -18.37 0.23
N LEU A 16 -13.12 -17.04 0.39
CA LEU A 16 -14.14 -16.22 1.05
C LEU A 16 -14.76 -15.18 0.10
N ALA A 17 -14.46 -15.25 -1.20
CA ALA A 17 -14.93 -14.29 -2.18
C ALA A 17 -16.47 -14.19 -2.22
N SER A 18 -17.19 -15.31 -2.06
CA SER A 18 -18.65 -15.35 -1.98
C SER A 18 -19.23 -14.83 -0.66
N GLU A 19 -18.39 -14.54 0.33
CA GLU A 19 -18.77 -14.07 1.66
C GLU A 19 -18.50 -12.56 1.85
N GLY A 20 -18.28 -11.83 0.75
CA GLY A 20 -18.00 -10.38 0.78
C GLY A 20 -16.51 -10.02 0.88
N TYR A 21 -15.61 -10.99 0.70
CA TYR A 21 -14.16 -10.78 0.64
C TYR A 21 -13.62 -10.98 -0.78
N ALA A 22 -14.22 -10.27 -1.73
CA ALA A 22 -13.88 -10.34 -3.16
C ALA A 22 -13.06 -9.13 -3.62
N ALA A 23 -12.06 -9.37 -4.46
CA ALA A 23 -11.37 -8.37 -5.26
C ALA A 23 -11.25 -8.87 -6.69
N VAL A 24 -11.39 -7.98 -7.66
CA VAL A 24 -11.35 -8.31 -9.09
C VAL A 24 -9.99 -7.90 -9.65
N ASP A 25 -9.41 -8.80 -10.44
CA ASP A 25 -8.11 -8.64 -11.12
C ASP A 25 -7.01 -8.05 -10.21
N PRO A 26 -6.72 -8.66 -9.04
CA PRO A 26 -5.66 -8.18 -8.18
C PRO A 26 -4.29 -8.39 -8.83
N GLN A 27 -3.52 -7.32 -8.92
CA GLN A 27 -2.17 -7.31 -9.50
C GLN A 27 -1.19 -6.64 -8.54
N VAL A 28 -0.02 -7.26 -8.40
CA VAL A 28 1.13 -6.70 -7.66
C VAL A 28 2.30 -6.59 -8.63
N VAL A 29 2.92 -5.43 -8.66
CA VAL A 29 4.13 -5.14 -9.43
C VAL A 29 5.24 -4.82 -8.45
N VAL A 30 6.25 -5.70 -8.39
CA VAL A 30 7.48 -5.50 -7.62
C VAL A 30 8.63 -5.26 -8.59
N GLU A 31 9.40 -4.20 -8.35
CA GLU A 31 10.48 -3.78 -9.24
C GLU A 31 11.72 -3.38 -8.44
N LEU A 32 12.90 -3.66 -8.98
CA LEU A 32 14.16 -3.22 -8.38
C LEU A 32 14.28 -1.69 -8.46
N ASN A 33 14.63 -1.04 -7.35
CA ASN A 33 14.80 0.41 -7.24
C ASN A 33 13.54 1.25 -7.54
N ARG A 34 12.35 0.67 -7.40
CA ARG A 34 11.06 1.39 -7.41
C ARG A 34 10.21 0.95 -6.23
N ALA A 35 9.22 1.75 -5.87
CA ALA A 35 8.30 1.42 -4.77
C ALA A 35 7.41 0.19 -5.08
N GLY A 36 7.21 -0.12 -6.37
CA GLY A 36 6.20 -1.09 -6.77
C GLY A 36 4.78 -0.55 -6.56
N SER A 37 3.79 -1.35 -6.95
CA SER A 37 2.38 -0.99 -6.80
C SER A 37 1.50 -2.22 -6.65
N ALA A 38 0.32 -2.02 -6.08
CA ALA A 38 -0.75 -3.01 -6.12
C ALA A 38 -2.03 -2.36 -6.66
N GLN A 39 -2.78 -3.10 -7.47
CA GLN A 39 -4.04 -2.64 -8.03
C GLN A 39 -5.08 -3.74 -7.94
N PHE A 40 -6.32 -3.35 -7.62
CA PHE A 40 -7.46 -4.25 -7.65
C PHE A 40 -8.76 -3.44 -7.73
N THR A 41 -9.81 -4.04 -8.29
CA THR A 41 -11.15 -3.46 -8.27
C THR A 41 -11.97 -4.07 -7.14
N LEU A 42 -12.54 -3.22 -6.29
CA LEU A 42 -13.32 -3.57 -5.12
C LEU A 42 -14.82 -3.50 -5.42
N PRO A 43 -15.55 -4.63 -5.37
CA PRO A 43 -17.01 -4.66 -5.53
C PRO A 43 -17.75 -3.89 -4.41
N PRO A 44 -18.93 -3.30 -4.71
CA PRO A 44 -19.72 -2.54 -3.73
C PRO A 44 -20.23 -3.35 -2.53
N ASP A 45 -20.32 -4.68 -2.66
CA ASP A 45 -20.72 -5.61 -1.60
C ASP A 45 -19.55 -6.10 -0.75
N ASN A 46 -18.31 -5.66 -1.03
CA ASN A 46 -17.16 -6.02 -0.21
C ASN A 46 -17.27 -5.41 1.20
N VAL A 47 -16.98 -6.19 2.24
CA VAL A 47 -17.08 -5.75 3.65
C VAL A 47 -16.16 -4.57 4.01
N MET A 48 -15.11 -4.34 3.23
CA MET A 48 -14.16 -3.23 3.38
C MET A 48 -14.47 -2.03 2.49
N TYR A 49 -15.56 -2.07 1.71
CA TYR A 49 -15.85 -1.09 0.66
C TYR A 49 -15.75 0.37 1.13
N ASP A 50 -16.39 0.74 2.25
CA ASP A 50 -16.36 2.12 2.79
C ASP A 50 -15.31 2.36 3.87
N ARG A 51 -14.40 1.39 4.10
CA ARG A 51 -13.41 1.43 5.19
C ARG A 51 -12.02 1.80 4.70
N ILE A 52 -11.74 1.57 3.42
CA ILE A 52 -10.49 1.95 2.76
C ILE A 52 -10.46 3.45 2.54
N ARG A 53 -9.38 4.10 2.98
CA ARG A 53 -9.20 5.55 2.93
C ARG A 53 -7.93 5.91 2.16
N LYS A 54 -8.10 6.74 1.13
CA LYS A 54 -6.99 7.35 0.38
C LYS A 54 -5.99 8.05 1.30
N LEU A 55 -4.70 7.85 1.01
CA LEU A 55 -3.52 8.34 1.73
C LEU A 55 -3.45 7.95 3.22
N LYS A 56 -4.26 6.99 3.67
CA LYS A 56 -4.32 6.58 5.07
C LYS A 56 -4.27 5.08 5.26
N SER A 57 -5.10 4.34 4.51
CA SER A 57 -5.18 2.90 4.66
C SER A 57 -3.93 2.22 4.12
N VAL A 58 -3.35 1.34 4.93
CA VAL A 58 -2.22 0.50 4.56
C VAL A 58 -2.76 -0.80 3.99
N VAL A 59 -2.33 -1.14 2.78
CA VAL A 59 -2.66 -2.39 2.10
C VAL A 59 -1.47 -3.32 2.14
N THR A 60 -1.71 -4.56 2.55
CA THR A 60 -0.72 -5.65 2.56
C THR A 60 -1.24 -6.82 1.74
N VAL A 61 -0.38 -7.39 0.90
CA VAL A 61 -0.68 -8.58 0.10
C VAL A 61 0.23 -9.71 0.55
N TYR A 62 -0.35 -10.88 0.81
CA TYR A 62 0.38 -12.08 1.19
C TYR A 62 0.26 -13.16 0.13
N ASP A 63 1.32 -13.93 -0.11
CA ASP A 63 1.24 -15.24 -0.76
C ASP A 63 1.40 -16.35 0.30
N GLY A 64 0.26 -16.92 0.75
CA GLY A 64 0.28 -17.78 1.93
C GLY A 64 0.61 -16.96 3.18
N GLU A 65 1.78 -17.20 3.78
CA GLU A 65 2.28 -16.50 4.98
C GLU A 65 3.32 -15.41 4.65
N GLU A 66 3.80 -15.35 3.41
CA GLU A 66 4.82 -14.39 2.99
C GLU A 66 4.19 -13.06 2.59
N GLU A 67 4.58 -11.96 3.23
CA GLU A 67 4.20 -10.60 2.81
C GLU A 67 4.98 -10.23 1.54
N ILE A 68 4.28 -10.09 0.42
CA ILE A 68 4.89 -9.80 -0.89
C ILE A 68 4.73 -8.33 -1.30
N PHE A 69 3.86 -7.58 -0.63
CA PHE A 69 3.65 -6.16 -0.87
C PHE A 69 3.10 -5.48 0.38
N ARG A 70 3.60 -4.27 0.64
CA ARG A 70 3.06 -3.34 1.61
C ARG A 70 3.09 -1.93 1.05
N GLY A 71 1.97 -1.22 1.17
CA GLY A 71 1.82 0.10 0.59
C GLY A 71 0.61 0.86 1.14
N ARG A 72 0.33 2.04 0.59
CA ARG A 72 -0.88 2.81 0.93
C ARG A 72 -1.72 3.07 -0.30
N VAL A 73 -3.02 3.27 -0.08
CA VAL A 73 -3.94 3.66 -1.15
C VAL A 73 -3.64 5.09 -1.61
N LEU A 74 -3.32 5.25 -2.90
CA LEU A 74 -3.11 6.55 -3.53
C LEU A 74 -4.38 7.03 -4.27
N HIS A 75 -5.16 6.11 -4.84
CA HIS A 75 -6.43 6.39 -5.52
C HIS A 75 -7.48 5.29 -5.26
N ASP A 76 -8.75 5.70 -5.16
CA ASP A 76 -9.93 4.84 -4.94
C ASP A 76 -11.14 5.29 -5.79
N GLU A 77 -10.92 5.40 -7.10
CA GLU A 77 -11.91 5.97 -8.03
C GLU A 77 -13.10 5.03 -8.25
N LYS A 78 -14.31 5.59 -8.42
CA LYS A 78 -15.53 4.81 -8.66
C LYS A 78 -15.85 4.73 -10.14
N ASP A 79 -16.16 3.53 -10.61
CA ASP A 79 -16.75 3.32 -11.94
C ASP A 79 -18.28 3.53 -11.94
N PHE A 80 -18.91 3.36 -13.12
CA PHE A 80 -20.36 3.51 -13.28
C PHE A 80 -21.19 2.51 -12.45
N TYR A 81 -20.60 1.37 -12.06
CA TYR A 81 -21.25 0.34 -11.26
C TYR A 81 -20.95 0.49 -9.76
N ASN A 82 -20.35 1.62 -9.36
CA ASN A 82 -19.87 1.86 -8.00
C ASN A 82 -18.83 0.82 -7.54
N ARG A 83 -18.06 0.22 -8.44
CA ARG A 83 -16.85 -0.52 -8.04
C ARG A 83 -15.74 0.50 -7.81
N LYS A 84 -14.88 0.28 -6.81
CA LYS A 84 -13.72 1.14 -6.54
C LYS A 84 -12.48 0.56 -7.18
N ASP A 85 -11.84 1.29 -8.08
CA ASP A 85 -10.51 0.97 -8.58
C ASP A 85 -9.48 1.47 -7.57
N ILE A 86 -8.92 0.53 -6.82
CA ILE A 86 -7.93 0.80 -5.78
C ILE A 86 -6.55 0.70 -6.40
N TYR A 87 -5.80 1.79 -6.34
CA TYR A 87 -4.38 1.82 -6.68
C TYR A 87 -3.55 2.17 -5.45
N CYS A 88 -2.58 1.31 -5.15
CA CYS A 88 -1.66 1.44 -4.03
C CYS A 88 -0.24 1.70 -4.53
N GLU A 89 0.44 2.63 -3.88
CA GLU A 89 1.89 2.78 -4.00
C GLU A 89 2.60 2.01 -2.88
N GLY A 90 3.73 1.38 -3.18
CA GLY A 90 4.48 0.60 -2.19
C GLY A 90 5.22 1.46 -1.16
N GLU A 91 5.72 0.81 -0.11
CA GLU A 91 6.24 1.47 1.10
C GLU A 91 7.41 2.44 0.89
N LEU A 92 8.22 2.28 -0.15
CA LEU A 92 9.29 3.24 -0.45
C LEU A 92 8.73 4.63 -0.80
N SER A 93 7.48 4.71 -1.27
CA SER A 93 6.81 5.99 -1.52
C SER A 93 6.58 6.81 -0.26
N PHE A 94 6.58 6.21 0.94
CA PHE A 94 6.45 6.99 2.18
C PHE A 94 7.56 8.04 2.29
N LEU A 95 8.78 7.70 1.88
CA LEU A 95 9.93 8.62 1.94
C LEU A 95 9.77 9.86 1.05
N LEU A 96 8.81 9.86 0.12
CA LEU A 96 8.50 11.01 -0.75
C LEU A 96 7.71 12.10 -0.01
N ASP A 97 7.14 11.82 1.15
CA ASP A 97 6.28 12.75 1.90
C ASP A 97 7.04 13.75 2.78
N SER A 98 8.37 13.74 2.72
CA SER A 98 9.23 14.63 3.52
C SER A 98 10.26 15.33 2.67
N VAL A 99 10.83 16.42 3.21
CA VAL A 99 11.88 17.17 2.53
C VAL A 99 13.20 17.09 3.29
N VAL A 100 14.30 17.10 2.53
CA VAL A 100 15.65 17.22 3.07
C VAL A 100 16.25 18.54 2.61
N ARG A 101 16.59 19.42 3.56
CA ARG A 101 17.28 20.69 3.24
C ARG A 101 18.73 20.42 2.81
N PRO A 102 19.31 21.21 1.90
CA PRO A 102 20.70 21.04 1.48
C PRO A 102 21.67 21.07 2.67
N TYR A 103 22.65 20.17 2.68
CA TYR A 103 23.67 20.06 3.73
C TYR A 103 24.93 19.38 3.18
N SER A 104 26.03 19.47 3.93
CA SER A 104 27.24 18.67 3.68
C SER A 104 27.33 17.58 4.74
N TYR A 105 27.65 16.36 4.31
CA TYR A 105 27.78 15.20 5.20
C TYR A 105 29.17 14.58 5.08
N LYS A 106 29.73 14.17 6.23
CA LYS A 106 30.94 13.35 6.32
C LYS A 106 30.67 12.22 7.31
N GLY A 107 30.69 10.98 6.83
CA GLY A 107 30.41 9.80 7.66
C GLY A 107 30.12 8.56 6.81
N GLY A 108 29.71 7.48 7.47
CA GLY A 108 29.33 6.24 6.79
C GLY A 108 27.92 6.29 6.17
N VAL A 109 27.70 5.46 5.15
CA VAL A 109 26.41 5.34 4.43
C VAL A 109 25.28 4.89 5.37
N ALA A 110 25.54 3.96 6.30
CA ALA A 110 24.52 3.50 7.24
C ALA A 110 24.01 4.63 8.16
N ALA A 111 24.93 5.47 8.66
CA ALA A 111 24.56 6.63 9.47
C ALA A 111 23.82 7.70 8.65
N LEU A 112 24.18 7.85 7.38
CA LEU A 112 23.47 8.75 6.45
C LEU A 112 22.03 8.28 6.20
N PHE A 113 21.84 6.98 5.95
CA PHE A 113 20.51 6.40 5.76
C PHE A 113 19.65 6.58 7.01
N LYS A 114 20.21 6.31 8.20
CA LYS A 114 19.51 6.54 9.46
C LYS A 114 19.08 8.01 9.61
N GLN A 115 19.95 8.96 9.27
CA GLN A 115 19.61 10.39 9.32
C GLN A 115 18.43 10.73 8.39
N TYR A 116 18.34 10.13 7.20
CA TYR A 116 17.20 10.34 6.30
C TYR A 116 15.90 9.78 6.87
N VAL A 117 15.92 8.56 7.41
CA VAL A 117 14.74 7.93 8.01
C VAL A 117 14.28 8.71 9.26
N ASP A 118 15.21 9.08 10.15
CA ASP A 118 14.89 9.87 11.34
C ASP A 118 14.33 11.25 10.96
N GLY A 119 14.91 11.90 9.94
CA GLY A 119 14.45 13.18 9.40
C GLY A 119 13.06 13.09 8.75
N HIS A 120 12.79 12.01 8.03
CA HIS A 120 11.47 11.72 7.48
C HIS A 120 10.43 11.58 8.59
N ASN A 121 10.68 10.68 9.56
CA ASN A 121 9.78 10.39 10.68
C ASN A 121 9.51 11.63 11.57
N SER A 122 10.38 12.63 11.57
CA SER A 122 10.15 13.90 12.29
C SER A 122 9.19 14.87 11.60
N GLN A 123 8.86 14.62 10.31
CA GLN A 123 8.04 15.48 9.46
C GLN A 123 6.68 14.88 9.12
N VAL A 124 6.45 13.61 9.46
CA VAL A 124 5.22 12.87 9.15
C VAL A 124 4.59 12.34 10.44
N ASP A 125 3.29 12.06 10.39
CA ASP A 125 2.46 11.61 11.52
C ASP A 125 2.49 10.08 11.74
#